data_AF-A0AA38S7S2-F1
#
_entry.id   AF-A0AA38S7S2-F1
#
_cell.length_a   1.000
_cell.length_b   1.000
_cell.length_c   1.000
_cell.angle_alpha   90.00
_cell.angle_beta   90.00
_cell.angle_gamma   90.00
#
_symmetry.space_group_name_H-M   'P 1'
#
loop_
_entity.id
_entity.type
_entity.pdbx_description
1 polymer ?
#
loop_
_entity_poly.entity_id
_entity_poly.type
_entity_poly.pdbx_seq_one_letter_code
_entity_poly.pdbx_strand_id
1 'polypeptide(L)'
;MTYLRRPDMFDMCIYNDFYSYGILEVLENLLLDYVEAEGNWKEQWDVCQTIAWFLLDHSSEPMQMMDDSDRLDATIQLAGRVFLSMLALLGTKDLFTPTSQIKDFGLVMALNMKAGRSYRDDISLLQGQSQAARFDNHVLAYAKKHFVPLVGASDIDDIATACNGAVKLPVAMQTKPDPASKSVKIGGDKYDIMAMSSAERKGHSFDKKDPLGKREIGALKMVPMRA
;
A
#
# COMPACT_ATOMS: atom_id res chain seq x y z
N MET A 1 -9.12 -10.39 -0.07
CA MET A 1 -8.55 -10.44 1.30
C MET A 1 -9.32 -9.53 2.27
N THR A 2 -9.72 -8.35 1.83
CA THR A 2 -10.42 -7.33 2.64
C THR A 2 -11.79 -7.74 3.17
N TYR A 3 -12.62 -8.44 2.39
CA TYR A 3 -13.96 -8.88 2.82
C TYR A 3 -13.98 -9.70 4.11
N LEU A 4 -12.93 -10.49 4.37
CA LEU A 4 -12.80 -11.29 5.59
C LEU A 4 -12.57 -10.42 6.83
N ARG A 5 -12.23 -9.14 6.67
CA ARG A 5 -12.06 -8.16 7.76
C ARG A 5 -13.31 -7.33 8.03
N ARG A 6 -14.40 -7.54 7.27
CA ARG A 6 -15.62 -6.75 7.37
C ARG A 6 -16.66 -7.46 8.26
N PRO A 7 -16.88 -7.02 9.51
CA PRO A 7 -17.78 -7.70 10.44
C PRO A 7 -19.23 -7.80 9.93
N ASP A 8 -19.70 -6.78 9.21
CA ASP A 8 -21.05 -6.75 8.63
C ASP A 8 -21.34 -7.93 7.69
N MET A 9 -20.32 -8.48 7.04
CA MET A 9 -20.48 -9.65 6.15
C MET A 9 -20.74 -10.95 6.91
N PHE A 10 -20.63 -10.91 8.24
CA PHE A 10 -20.73 -12.05 9.14
C PHE A 10 -21.73 -11.81 10.27
N ASP A 11 -22.68 -10.88 10.09
CA ASP A 11 -23.69 -10.52 11.11
C ASP A 11 -23.05 -10.13 12.47
N MET A 12 -21.93 -9.40 12.40
CA MET A 12 -21.18 -8.92 13.57
C MET A 12 -21.07 -7.39 13.58
N CYS A 13 -21.00 -6.82 14.78
CA CYS A 13 -20.60 -5.42 14.98
C CYS A 13 -19.55 -5.33 16.10
N ILE A 14 -18.36 -4.81 15.77
CA ILE A 14 -17.25 -4.65 16.72
C ILE A 14 -17.18 -3.19 17.18
N TYR A 15 -16.87 -2.28 16.24
CA TYR A 15 -17.07 -0.84 16.34
C TYR A 15 -16.92 -0.24 14.92
N ASN A 16 -17.28 1.04 14.75
CA ASN A 16 -17.45 1.69 13.43
C ASN A 16 -16.25 1.52 12.49
N ASP A 17 -15.05 1.81 12.96
CA ASP A 17 -13.85 1.86 12.11
C ASP A 17 -13.10 0.53 12.04
N PHE A 18 -13.60 -0.54 12.65
CA PHE A 18 -12.89 -1.82 12.73
C PHE A 18 -12.47 -2.31 11.34
N TYR A 19 -13.38 -2.24 10.36
CA TYR A 19 -13.08 -2.62 8.99
C TYR A 19 -12.01 -1.72 8.36
N SER A 20 -12.12 -0.40 8.53
CA SER A 20 -11.16 0.58 8.02
C SER A 20 -9.75 0.36 8.56
N TYR A 21 -9.61 0.08 9.86
CA TYR A 21 -8.31 -0.30 10.44
C TYR A 21 -7.80 -1.63 9.89
N GLY A 22 -8.68 -2.59 9.61
CA GLY A 22 -8.31 -3.85 8.95
C GLY A 22 -7.80 -3.67 7.52
N ILE A 23 -8.34 -2.72 6.77
CA ILE A 23 -7.83 -2.35 5.44
C ILE A 23 -6.44 -1.71 5.56
N LEU A 24 -6.24 -0.82 6.54
CA LEU A 24 -4.93 -0.22 6.78
C LEU A 24 -3.88 -1.27 7.19
N GLU A 25 -4.23 -2.24 8.03
CA GLU A 25 -3.33 -3.35 8.39
C GLU A 25 -2.90 -4.17 7.16
N VAL A 26 -3.76 -4.32 6.13
CA VAL A 26 -3.36 -4.97 4.88
C VAL A 26 -2.25 -4.18 4.18
N LEU A 27 -2.39 -2.86 4.08
CA LEU A 27 -1.33 -2.01 3.51
C LEU A 27 -0.05 -2.04 4.36
N GLU A 28 -0.19 -1.97 5.68
CA GLU A 28 0.95 -2.04 6.60
C GLU A 28 1.67 -3.40 6.51
N ASN A 29 0.94 -4.50 6.34
CA ASN A 29 1.53 -5.83 6.12
C ASN A 29 2.29 -5.88 4.79
N LEU A 30 1.78 -5.30 3.70
CA LEU A 30 2.54 -5.19 2.45
C LEU A 30 3.84 -4.40 2.64
N LEU A 31 3.83 -3.36 3.47
CA LEU A 31 5.05 -2.62 3.80
C LEU A 31 6.05 -3.45 4.63
N LEU A 32 5.55 -4.35 5.49
CA LEU A 32 6.40 -5.33 6.19
C LEU A 32 6.96 -6.38 5.22
N ASP A 33 6.16 -6.89 4.28
CA ASP A 33 6.60 -7.84 3.25
C ASP A 33 7.76 -7.27 2.43
N TYR A 34 7.74 -5.96 2.11
CA TYR A 34 8.85 -5.28 1.45
C TYR A 34 10.16 -5.35 2.26
N VAL A 35 10.05 -5.19 3.59
CA VAL A 35 11.20 -5.25 4.51
C VAL A 35 11.68 -6.69 4.67
N GLU A 36 10.77 -7.67 4.74
CA GLU A 36 11.10 -9.09 4.83
C GLU A 36 11.77 -9.62 3.56
N ALA A 37 11.38 -9.09 2.40
CA ALA A 37 11.99 -9.38 1.10
C ALA A 37 13.38 -8.73 0.89
N GLU A 38 13.99 -8.15 1.93
CA GLU A 38 15.31 -7.53 1.83
C GLU A 38 16.36 -8.50 1.24
N GLY A 39 17.09 -8.01 0.24
CA GLY A 39 18.04 -8.82 -0.53
C GLY A 39 17.43 -9.49 -1.76
N ASN A 40 16.11 -9.61 -1.83
CA ASN A 40 15.36 -10.05 -3.01
C ASN A 40 14.63 -8.88 -3.68
N TRP A 41 15.36 -8.12 -4.51
CA TRP A 41 14.79 -6.94 -5.17
C TRP A 41 13.57 -7.25 -6.06
N LYS A 42 13.44 -8.49 -6.56
CA LYS A 42 12.29 -8.90 -7.41
C LYS A 42 11.02 -8.91 -6.59
N GLU A 43 11.06 -9.59 -5.45
CA GLU A 43 9.94 -9.65 -4.51
C GLU A 43 9.62 -8.27 -3.93
N GLN A 44 10.64 -7.45 -3.65
CA GLN A 44 10.42 -6.04 -3.28
C GLN A 44 9.73 -5.22 -4.37
N TRP A 45 10.02 -5.47 -5.65
CA TRP A 45 9.33 -4.83 -6.78
C TRP A 45 7.89 -5.32 -6.88
N ASP A 46 7.66 -6.62 -6.76
CA ASP A 46 6.32 -7.22 -6.78
C ASP A 46 5.45 -6.60 -5.68
N VAL A 47 5.99 -6.45 -4.46
CA VAL A 47 5.31 -5.75 -3.35
C VAL A 47 5.00 -4.29 -3.69
N CYS A 48 5.94 -3.55 -4.29
CA CYS A 48 5.69 -2.17 -4.73
C CYS A 48 4.56 -2.08 -5.76
N GLN A 49 4.51 -3.04 -6.69
CA GLN A 49 3.43 -3.14 -7.65
C GLN A 49 2.09 -3.43 -6.95
N THR A 50 2.06 -4.40 -6.02
CA THR A 50 0.86 -4.74 -5.27
C THR A 50 0.32 -3.56 -4.46
N ILE A 51 1.20 -2.79 -3.81
CA ILE A 51 0.81 -1.57 -3.08
C ILE A 51 0.13 -0.56 -4.02
N ALA A 52 0.72 -0.30 -5.20
CA ALA A 52 0.16 0.65 -6.15
C ALA A 52 -1.24 0.24 -6.64
N TRP A 53 -1.42 -1.04 -6.92
CA TRP A 53 -2.73 -1.60 -7.29
C TRP A 53 -3.73 -1.51 -6.14
N PHE A 54 -3.32 -1.91 -4.94
CA PHE A 54 -4.17 -1.88 -3.76
C PHE A 54 -4.67 -0.46 -3.47
N LEU A 55 -3.79 0.55 -3.48
CA LEU A 55 -4.15 1.95 -3.23
C LEU A 55 -5.13 2.55 -4.25
N LEU A 56 -5.23 1.97 -5.45
CA LEU A 56 -6.14 2.39 -6.51
C LEU A 56 -7.40 1.51 -6.60
N ASP A 57 -7.45 0.42 -5.84
CA ASP A 57 -8.59 -0.48 -5.82
C ASP A 57 -9.65 0.01 -4.81
N HIS A 58 -10.93 -0.14 -5.18
CA HIS A 58 -12.06 0.26 -4.34
C HIS A 58 -12.07 -0.43 -2.96
N SER A 59 -11.41 -1.59 -2.82
CA SER A 59 -11.30 -2.27 -1.53
C SER A 59 -10.42 -1.53 -0.52
N SER A 60 -9.61 -0.56 -0.97
CA SER A 60 -8.79 0.29 -0.10
C SER A 60 -9.54 1.52 0.42
N GLU A 61 -10.56 2.01 -0.29
CA GLU A 61 -11.32 3.23 0.06
C GLU A 61 -11.81 3.29 1.52
N PRO A 62 -12.28 2.20 2.16
CA PRO A 62 -12.75 2.26 3.53
C PRO A 62 -11.70 2.79 4.52
N MET A 63 -10.40 2.59 4.26
CA MET A 63 -9.35 3.10 5.14
C MET A 63 -9.29 4.63 5.16
N GLN A 64 -9.75 5.30 4.10
CA GLN A 64 -9.73 6.77 3.98
C GLN A 64 -10.75 7.46 4.90
N MET A 65 -11.71 6.71 5.42
CA MET A 65 -12.81 7.21 6.26
C MET A 65 -12.60 6.91 7.75
N MET A 66 -11.41 6.48 8.17
CA MET A 66 -11.11 6.22 9.58
C MET A 66 -10.89 7.51 10.38
N ASP A 67 -11.18 7.46 11.68
CA ASP A 67 -10.99 8.59 12.60
C ASP A 67 -9.50 8.91 12.89
N ASP A 68 -8.56 8.01 12.54
CA ASP A 68 -7.11 8.19 12.74
C ASP A 68 -6.40 8.55 11.42
N SER A 69 -6.70 9.76 10.92
CA SER A 69 -6.12 10.28 9.68
C SER A 69 -4.62 10.51 9.75
N ASP A 70 -4.07 10.77 10.94
CA ASP A 70 -2.62 10.94 11.16
C ASP A 70 -1.86 9.64 10.90
N ARG A 71 -2.36 8.50 11.41
CA ARG A 71 -1.78 7.19 11.12
C ARG A 71 -1.90 6.86 9.64
N LEU A 72 -3.06 7.10 9.03
CA LEU A 72 -3.24 6.87 7.61
C LEU A 72 -2.24 7.69 6.77
N ASP A 73 -2.13 9.00 7.02
CA ASP A 73 -1.20 9.88 6.30
C ASP A 73 0.25 9.39 6.46
N ALA A 74 0.66 9.01 7.67
CA ALA A 74 1.98 8.45 7.93
C ALA A 74 2.24 7.16 7.11
N THR A 75 1.26 6.25 7.04
CA THR A 75 1.36 5.01 6.28
C THR A 75 1.42 5.26 4.76
N ILE A 76 0.62 6.19 4.22
CA ILE A 76 0.68 6.56 2.80
C ILE A 76 2.03 7.23 2.47
N GLN A 77 2.53 8.11 3.34
CA GLN A 77 3.87 8.69 3.17
C GLN A 77 4.98 7.62 3.20
N LEU A 78 4.83 6.60 4.04
CA LEU A 78 5.77 5.48 4.09
C LEU A 78 5.74 4.67 2.80
N ALA A 79 4.56 4.34 2.26
CA ALA A 79 4.42 3.66 0.98
C ALA A 79 5.11 4.42 -0.16
N GLY A 80 4.92 5.74 -0.24
CA GLY A 80 5.63 6.58 -1.21
C GLY A 80 7.15 6.56 -1.04
N ARG A 81 7.66 6.60 0.20
CA ARG A 81 9.10 6.51 0.49
C ARG A 81 9.70 5.14 0.16
N VAL A 82 8.97 4.06 0.42
CA VAL A 82 9.36 2.70 0.02
C VAL A 82 9.49 2.60 -1.50
N PHE A 83 8.52 3.13 -2.25
CA PHE A 83 8.59 3.12 -3.71
C PHE A 83 9.78 3.93 -4.25
N LEU A 84 10.03 5.14 -3.73
CA LEU A 84 11.20 5.94 -4.12
C LEU A 84 12.52 5.23 -3.77
N SER A 85 12.58 4.56 -2.62
CA SER A 85 13.75 3.76 -2.23
C SER A 85 13.96 2.58 -3.18
N MET A 86 12.88 1.95 -3.64
CA MET A 86 12.93 0.89 -4.65
C MET A 86 13.47 1.41 -5.98
N LEU A 87 12.98 2.56 -6.48
CA LEU A 87 13.50 3.16 -7.71
C LEU A 87 15.00 3.50 -7.59
N ALA A 88 15.43 4.00 -6.42
CA ALA A 88 16.84 4.25 -6.14
C ALA A 88 17.67 2.95 -6.18
N LEU A 89 17.18 1.86 -5.56
CA LEU A 89 17.81 0.55 -5.56
C LEU A 89 17.94 -0.04 -6.98
N LEU A 90 16.89 0.05 -7.79
CA LEU A 90 16.93 -0.42 -9.18
C LEU A 90 17.92 0.40 -10.02
N GLY A 91 18.02 1.70 -9.74
CA GLY A 91 19.00 2.58 -10.37
C GLY A 91 20.44 2.22 -10.01
N THR A 92 20.74 1.87 -8.75
CA THR A 92 22.10 1.45 -8.37
C THR A 92 22.50 0.09 -8.94
N LYS A 93 21.52 -0.76 -9.26
CA LYS A 93 21.71 -2.04 -9.94
C LYS A 93 21.73 -1.95 -11.47
N ASP A 94 21.58 -0.75 -12.03
CA ASP A 94 21.49 -0.51 -13.48
C ASP A 94 20.40 -1.36 -14.16
N LEU A 95 19.23 -1.47 -13.52
CA LEU A 95 18.12 -2.29 -14.00
C LEU A 95 17.13 -1.53 -14.91
N PHE A 96 17.29 -0.22 -15.09
CA PHE A 96 16.47 0.57 -16.01
C PHE A 96 17.01 0.48 -17.44
N THR A 97 17.04 -0.73 -17.99
CA THR A 97 17.54 -1.00 -19.34
C THR A 97 16.46 -1.68 -20.19
N PRO A 98 16.51 -1.54 -21.53
CA PRO A 98 15.57 -2.24 -22.41
C PRO A 98 15.59 -3.76 -22.26
N THR A 99 16.72 -4.33 -21.83
CA THR A 99 16.93 -5.76 -21.60
C THR A 99 16.57 -6.22 -20.19
N SER A 100 16.13 -5.30 -19.32
CA SER A 100 15.72 -5.61 -17.96
C SER A 100 14.65 -6.70 -17.92
N GLN A 101 14.67 -7.50 -16.86
CA GLN A 101 13.62 -8.49 -16.60
C GLN A 101 12.32 -7.82 -16.18
N ILE A 102 12.39 -6.60 -15.64
CA ILE A 102 11.22 -5.80 -15.28
C ILE A 102 10.69 -5.13 -16.54
N LYS A 103 9.43 -5.43 -16.91
CA LYS A 103 8.81 -4.94 -18.16
C LYS A 103 7.77 -3.85 -17.94
N ASP A 104 7.39 -3.62 -16.69
CA ASP A 104 6.24 -2.83 -16.29
C ASP A 104 6.61 -1.53 -15.57
N PHE A 105 7.88 -1.10 -15.61
CA PHE A 105 8.34 0.14 -14.99
C PHE A 105 7.40 1.32 -15.25
N GLY A 106 7.11 1.57 -16.53
CA GLY A 106 6.26 2.68 -16.96
C GLY A 106 4.86 2.63 -16.39
N LEU A 107 4.29 1.43 -16.27
CA LEU A 107 2.98 1.21 -15.70
C LEU A 107 2.99 1.44 -14.18
N VAL A 108 3.89 0.77 -13.46
CA VAL A 108 3.95 0.86 -11.99
C VAL A 108 4.28 2.28 -11.53
N MET A 109 5.17 2.99 -12.24
CA MET A 109 5.46 4.40 -11.97
C MET A 109 4.23 5.28 -12.22
N ALA A 110 3.49 5.07 -13.31
CA ALA A 110 2.26 5.80 -13.61
C ALA A 110 1.17 5.55 -12.56
N LEU A 111 0.97 4.31 -12.12
CA LEU A 111 -0.01 3.96 -11.08
C LEU A 111 0.34 4.62 -9.75
N ASN A 112 1.61 4.62 -9.35
CA ASN A 112 2.06 5.32 -8.15
C ASN A 112 1.83 6.84 -8.25
N MET A 113 2.10 7.46 -9.40
CA MET A 113 1.81 8.89 -9.61
C MET A 113 0.31 9.18 -9.50
N LYS A 114 -0.53 8.32 -10.06
CA LYS A 114 -1.99 8.44 -9.97
C LYS A 114 -2.48 8.32 -8.53
N ALA A 115 -2.02 7.31 -7.79
CA ALA A 115 -2.33 7.16 -6.38
C ALA A 115 -1.92 8.42 -5.62
N GLY A 116 -0.70 8.91 -5.82
CA GLY A 116 -0.22 10.10 -5.14
C GLY A 116 -1.04 11.36 -5.36
N ARG A 117 -1.50 11.56 -6.60
CA ARG A 117 -2.40 12.65 -6.93
C ARG A 117 -3.75 12.50 -6.22
N SER A 118 -4.36 11.32 -6.26
CA SER A 118 -5.68 11.12 -5.65
C SER A 118 -5.66 11.34 -4.14
N TYR A 119 -4.66 10.81 -3.44
CA TYR A 119 -4.53 11.02 -1.99
C TYR A 119 -4.37 12.50 -1.65
N ARG A 120 -3.62 13.26 -2.47
CA ARG A 120 -3.44 14.71 -2.32
C ARG A 120 -4.68 15.53 -2.64
N ASP A 121 -5.21 15.38 -3.84
CA ASP A 121 -6.21 16.28 -4.39
C ASP A 121 -7.61 15.90 -3.89
N ASP A 122 -7.92 14.60 -3.79
CA ASP A 122 -9.26 14.12 -3.46
C ASP A 122 -9.44 13.86 -1.96
N ILE A 123 -8.42 13.30 -1.29
CA ILE A 123 -8.51 12.86 0.12
C ILE A 123 -7.80 13.83 1.08
N SER A 124 -7.09 14.83 0.56
CA SER A 124 -6.29 15.79 1.33
C SER A 124 -5.16 15.20 2.18
N LEU A 125 -4.81 13.93 1.96
CA LEU A 125 -3.63 13.28 2.52
C LEU A 125 -2.42 13.69 1.69
N LEU A 126 -1.25 13.91 2.29
CA LEU A 126 -0.07 14.42 1.57
C LEU A 126 -0.20 15.87 1.03
N GLN A 127 -1.14 16.72 1.48
CA GLN A 127 -1.23 18.13 1.04
C GLN A 127 -0.16 19.07 1.64
N GLY A 128 0.61 18.61 2.63
CA GLY A 128 1.59 19.43 3.35
C GLY A 128 2.82 19.85 2.52
N GLN A 129 3.79 20.49 3.18
CA GLN A 129 5.07 20.88 2.57
C GLN A 129 6.14 19.77 2.62
N SER A 130 5.76 18.54 3.00
CA SER A 130 6.71 17.42 3.12
C SER A 130 7.22 16.99 1.74
N GLN A 131 8.41 16.37 1.68
CA GLN A 131 8.89 15.81 0.41
C GLN A 131 7.94 14.75 -0.17
N ALA A 132 7.25 14.01 0.72
CA ALA A 132 6.26 13.00 0.34
C ALA A 132 5.02 13.64 -0.32
N ALA A 133 4.68 14.88 0.01
CA ALA A 133 3.56 15.61 -0.59
C ALA A 133 3.63 15.70 -2.11
N ARG A 134 4.84 15.70 -2.66
CA ARG A 134 5.13 15.77 -4.10
C ARG A 134 6.01 14.61 -4.54
N PHE A 135 5.73 13.40 -4.05
CA PHE A 135 6.51 12.23 -4.43
C PHE A 135 6.38 11.90 -5.93
N ASP A 136 5.24 12.19 -6.54
CA ASP A 136 4.99 12.12 -7.99
C ASP A 136 6.00 12.93 -8.82
N ASN A 137 6.46 14.10 -8.33
CA ASN A 137 7.56 14.83 -8.95
C ASN A 137 8.85 13.98 -9.03
N HIS A 138 9.15 13.24 -7.96
CA HIS A 138 10.34 12.40 -7.89
C HIS A 138 10.20 11.17 -8.79
N VAL A 139 9.02 10.56 -8.85
CA VAL A 139 8.74 9.45 -9.77
C VAL A 139 8.90 9.92 -11.22
N LEU A 140 8.35 11.08 -11.59
CA LEU A 140 8.54 11.66 -12.93
C LEU A 140 10.01 11.96 -13.22
N ALA A 141 10.76 12.48 -12.26
CA ALA A 141 12.19 12.74 -12.41
C ALA A 141 12.99 11.44 -12.64
N TYR A 142 12.65 10.34 -11.95
CA TYR A 142 13.23 9.01 -12.23
C TYR A 142 12.88 8.54 -13.64
N ALA A 143 11.62 8.66 -14.06
CA ALA A 143 11.16 8.22 -15.37
C ALA A 143 11.94 8.95 -16.48
N LYS A 144 12.07 10.28 -16.35
CA LYS A 144 12.85 11.11 -17.29
C LYS A 144 14.33 10.75 -17.30
N LYS A 145 14.96 10.61 -16.13
CA LYS A 145 16.39 10.27 -16.01
C LYS A 145 16.74 8.95 -16.71
N HIS A 146 15.83 7.99 -16.64
CA HIS A 146 16.04 6.64 -17.17
C HIS A 146 15.30 6.36 -18.48
N PHE A 147 14.73 7.39 -19.11
CA PHE A 147 13.98 7.29 -20.37
C PHE A 147 12.84 6.24 -20.33
N VAL A 148 12.18 6.09 -19.19
CA VAL A 148 11.06 5.17 -19.00
C VAL A 148 9.78 5.86 -19.50
N PRO A 149 9.11 5.33 -20.54
CA PRO A 149 7.81 5.85 -20.96
C PRO A 149 6.75 5.50 -19.93
N LEU A 150 6.02 6.49 -19.44
CA LEU A 150 4.88 6.28 -18.54
C LEU A 150 3.66 5.83 -19.37
N VAL A 151 2.96 4.78 -18.92
CA VAL A 151 1.87 4.15 -19.68
C VAL A 151 0.77 3.61 -18.76
N GLY A 152 -0.40 3.31 -19.33
CA GLY A 152 -1.48 2.55 -18.67
C GLY A 152 -2.58 3.40 -18.03
N ALA A 153 -2.22 4.35 -17.17
CA ALA A 153 -3.21 5.27 -16.59
C ALA A 153 -3.73 6.24 -17.66
N SER A 154 -5.05 6.31 -17.87
CA SER A 154 -5.67 7.11 -18.95
C SER A 154 -5.42 8.61 -18.81
N ASP A 155 -5.16 9.07 -17.60
CA ASP A 155 -4.92 10.45 -17.18
C ASP A 155 -3.44 10.74 -16.90
N ILE A 156 -2.53 9.84 -17.32
CA ILE A 156 -1.10 9.97 -16.98
C ILE A 156 -0.45 11.23 -17.55
N ASP A 157 -0.84 11.64 -18.76
CA ASP A 157 -0.28 12.84 -19.40
C ASP A 157 -0.63 14.11 -18.62
N ASP A 158 -1.87 14.19 -18.11
CA ASP A 158 -2.33 15.29 -17.27
C ASP A 158 -1.60 15.31 -15.92
N ILE A 159 -1.45 14.13 -15.29
CA ILE A 159 -0.70 13.98 -14.03
C ILE A 159 0.76 14.41 -14.22
N ALA A 160 1.41 13.94 -15.30
CA ALA A 160 2.79 14.25 -15.59
C ALA A 160 3.01 15.74 -15.90
N THR A 161 2.05 16.39 -16.56
CA THR A 161 2.09 17.83 -16.87
C THR A 161 1.99 18.69 -15.62
N ALA A 162 1.23 18.24 -14.60
CA ALA A 162 1.13 18.92 -13.31
C ALA A 162 2.38 18.75 -12.42
N CYS A 163 3.28 17.84 -12.76
CA CYS A 163 4.46 17.51 -11.95
C CYS A 163 5.73 18.27 -12.38
N ASN A 164 6.57 18.62 -11.41
CA ASN A 164 7.93 19.09 -11.67
C ASN A 164 8.90 17.90 -11.77
N GLY A 165 9.21 17.48 -13.00
CA GLY A 165 10.16 16.39 -13.26
C GLY A 165 11.66 16.76 -13.16
N ALA A 166 12.01 17.96 -12.70
CA ALA A 166 13.39 18.42 -12.53
C ALA A 166 13.85 18.47 -11.06
N VAL A 167 13.12 17.78 -10.17
CA VAL A 167 13.50 17.70 -8.75
C VAL A 167 14.79 16.90 -8.57
N LYS A 168 15.57 17.28 -7.54
CA LYS A 168 16.78 16.55 -7.16
C LYS A 168 16.38 15.17 -6.64
N LEU A 169 16.85 14.12 -7.31
CA LEU A 169 16.61 12.77 -6.85
C LEU A 169 17.39 12.49 -5.56
N PRO A 170 16.79 11.76 -4.59
CA PRO A 170 17.49 11.35 -3.40
C PRO A 170 18.69 10.46 -3.78
N VAL A 171 19.81 10.66 -3.08
CA VAL A 171 20.92 9.71 -3.17
C VAL A 171 20.45 8.42 -2.50
N ALA A 172 20.69 7.27 -3.12
CA ALA A 172 20.40 5.98 -2.49
C ALA A 172 21.13 5.92 -1.14
N MET A 173 20.40 6.08 -0.04
CA MET A 173 20.96 5.91 1.29
C MET A 173 21.04 4.42 1.60
N GLN A 174 22.15 3.97 2.17
CA GLN A 174 22.31 2.60 2.69
C GLN A 174 21.46 2.35 3.94
N THR A 175 20.85 3.40 4.51
CA THR A 175 20.00 3.26 5.69
C THR A 175 18.63 2.73 5.28
N LYS A 176 18.24 1.61 5.90
CA LYS A 176 16.90 1.04 5.78
C LYS A 176 15.85 2.15 5.92
N PRO A 177 14.81 2.21 5.06
CA PRO A 177 13.64 2.99 5.39
C PRO A 177 13.20 2.49 6.77
N ASP A 178 13.08 3.39 7.75
CA ASP A 178 12.57 3.02 9.06
C ASP A 178 11.04 3.04 8.95
N PRO A 179 10.37 1.89 8.83
CA PRO A 179 8.91 1.86 8.70
C PRO A 179 8.21 2.32 9.98
N ALA A 180 8.95 2.46 11.08
CA ALA A 180 8.42 2.87 12.36
C ALA A 180 9.38 3.87 13.02
N SER A 181 8.96 5.13 13.21
CA SER A 181 9.49 5.84 14.37
C SER A 181 9.24 4.92 15.58
N LYS A 182 10.26 4.70 16.42
CA LYS A 182 10.37 3.64 17.47
C LYS A 182 9.16 3.41 18.39
N SER A 183 8.06 4.15 18.27
CA SER A 183 6.83 4.10 19.04
C SER A 183 5.59 3.53 18.34
N VAL A 184 5.59 3.26 17.01
CA VAL A 184 4.37 2.80 16.31
C VAL A 184 4.57 1.38 15.75
N LYS A 185 3.83 0.42 16.30
CA LYS A 185 3.72 -0.94 15.72
C LYS A 185 2.76 -0.87 14.53
N ILE A 186 3.27 -1.14 13.33
CA ILE A 186 2.46 -1.28 12.11
C ILE A 186 2.17 -2.76 11.82
N GLY A 187 1.09 -3.02 11.10
CA GLY A 187 0.71 -4.35 10.62
C GLY A 187 0.18 -5.28 11.72
N GLY A 188 -0.10 -6.50 11.30
CA GLY A 188 -0.68 -7.57 12.12
C GLY A 188 -2.03 -8.05 11.61
N ASP A 189 -2.78 -8.64 12.52
CA ASP A 189 -4.07 -9.31 12.30
C ASP A 189 -5.11 -8.87 13.35
N LYS A 190 -4.88 -7.75 14.04
CA LYS A 190 -5.75 -7.29 15.13
C LYS A 190 -7.16 -7.01 14.63
N TYR A 191 -7.29 -6.54 13.39
CA TYR A 191 -8.57 -6.23 12.76
C TYR A 191 -8.99 -7.32 11.75
N ASP A 192 -8.50 -8.54 11.95
CA ASP A 192 -8.92 -9.74 11.24
C ASP A 192 -9.86 -10.59 12.11
N ILE A 193 -11.13 -10.71 11.72
CA ILE A 193 -12.08 -11.53 12.48
C ILE A 193 -11.72 -13.02 12.44
N MET A 194 -10.93 -13.48 11.46
CA MET A 194 -10.43 -14.85 11.42
C MET A 194 -9.33 -15.11 12.45
N ALA A 195 -8.63 -14.07 12.90
CA ALA A 195 -7.64 -14.15 13.98
C ALA A 195 -8.29 -14.11 15.37
N MET A 196 -9.50 -13.54 15.48
CA MET A 196 -10.28 -13.54 16.72
C MET A 196 -10.60 -14.97 17.20
N SER A 197 -10.70 -15.13 18.51
CA SER A 197 -11.24 -16.35 19.10
C SER A 197 -12.74 -16.49 18.82
N SER A 198 -13.23 -17.73 18.89
CA SER A 198 -14.67 -18.02 18.79
C SER A 198 -15.49 -17.27 19.83
N ALA A 199 -14.95 -17.10 21.05
CA ALA A 199 -15.62 -16.39 22.12
C ALA A 199 -15.75 -14.89 21.82
N GLU A 200 -14.70 -14.26 21.30
CA GLU A 200 -14.72 -12.85 20.90
C GLU A 200 -15.72 -12.63 19.76
N ARG A 201 -15.69 -13.46 18.71
CA ARG A 201 -16.67 -13.35 17.61
C ARG A 201 -18.12 -13.47 18.07
N LYS A 202 -18.42 -14.44 18.95
CA LYS A 202 -19.76 -14.58 19.56
C LYS A 202 -20.18 -13.34 20.34
N GLY A 203 -19.24 -12.70 21.02
CA GLY A 203 -19.49 -11.46 21.77
C GLY A 203 -20.03 -10.35 20.87
N HIS A 204 -19.46 -10.24 19.66
CA HIS A 204 -19.79 -9.22 18.67
C HIS A 204 -20.90 -9.62 17.67
N SER A 205 -21.24 -10.90 17.57
CA SER A 205 -22.37 -11.37 16.76
C SER A 205 -23.71 -10.87 17.30
N PHE A 206 -24.63 -10.55 16.39
CA PHE A 206 -26.01 -10.19 16.72
C PHE A 206 -26.80 -11.37 17.30
N ASP A 207 -26.55 -12.60 16.83
CA ASP A 207 -27.26 -13.80 17.27
C ASP A 207 -26.54 -14.59 18.39
N LYS A 208 -25.39 -14.06 18.85
CA LYS A 208 -24.49 -14.67 19.86
C LYS A 208 -23.93 -16.04 19.47
N LYS A 209 -23.97 -16.39 18.20
CA LYS A 209 -23.28 -17.55 17.63
C LYS A 209 -21.99 -17.12 16.94
N ASP A 210 -21.10 -18.09 16.73
CA ASP A 210 -19.86 -17.85 16.00
C ASP A 210 -20.15 -17.99 14.50
N PRO A 211 -20.01 -16.92 13.69
CA PRO A 211 -20.27 -16.99 12.26
C PRO A 211 -19.15 -17.69 11.47
N LEU A 212 -18.00 -17.93 12.11
CA LEU A 212 -16.83 -18.56 11.48
C LEU A 212 -16.35 -19.75 12.32
N GLY A 213 -17.06 -20.86 12.19
CA GLY A 213 -16.66 -22.12 12.80
C GLY A 213 -15.36 -22.68 12.22
N LYS A 214 -14.84 -23.75 12.85
CA LYS A 214 -13.59 -24.41 12.41
C LYS A 214 -13.66 -24.91 10.97
N ARG A 215 -14.84 -25.34 10.50
CA ARG A 215 -15.04 -25.86 9.15
C ARG A 215 -14.96 -24.72 8.13
N GLU A 216 -15.62 -23.61 8.41
CA GLU A 216 -15.68 -22.43 7.55
C GLU A 216 -14.29 -21.80 7.43
N ILE A 217 -13.57 -21.63 8.55
CA ILE A 217 -12.18 -21.16 8.54
C ILE A 217 -11.28 -22.11 7.74
N GLY A 218 -11.46 -23.42 7.90
CA GLY A 218 -10.74 -24.43 7.13
C GLY A 218 -10.98 -24.31 5.63
N ALA A 219 -12.24 -24.10 5.21
CA ALA A 219 -12.59 -23.92 3.80
C ALA A 219 -12.00 -22.62 3.22
N LEU A 220 -12.01 -21.53 3.97
CA LEU A 220 -11.46 -20.24 3.55
C LEU A 220 -9.93 -20.28 3.38
N LYS A 221 -9.22 -21.04 4.22
CA LYS A 221 -7.75 -21.22 4.11
C LYS A 221 -7.32 -22.10 2.94
N MET A 222 -8.22 -22.90 2.37
CA MET A 222 -7.94 -23.81 1.26
C MET A 222 -8.15 -23.16 -0.12
N VAL A 223 -8.74 -21.96 -0.18
CA VAL A 223 -8.72 -21.14 -1.38
C VAL A 223 -7.32 -20.54 -1.48
N PRO A 224 -6.50 -20.89 -2.49
CA PRO A 224 -5.18 -20.29 -2.61
C PRO A 224 -5.37 -18.79 -2.75
N MET A 225 -4.78 -18.02 -1.82
CA MET A 225 -4.57 -16.59 -1.94
C MET A 225 -3.64 -16.38 -3.14
N ARG A 226 -4.22 -16.38 -4.34
CA ARG A 226 -3.51 -16.04 -5.57
C ARG A 226 -3.23 -14.53 -5.50
N ALA A 227 -1.99 -14.20 -5.13
CA ALA A 227 -1.33 -13.01 -5.64
C ALA A 227 -1.13 -13.17 -7.15
#